data_AF-A0A6J6A1W8-F1
#
_entry.id   AF-A0A6J6A1W8-F1
#
_cell.length_a   1.000
_cell.length_b   1.000
_cell.length_c   1.000
_cell.angle_alpha   90.00
_cell.angle_beta   90.00
_cell.angle_gamma   90.00
#
_symmetry.space_group_name_H-M   'P 1'
#
loop_
_entity.id
_entity.type
_entity.pdbx_description
1 polymer ?
#
loop_
_entity_poly.entity_id
_entity_poly.type
_entity_poly.pdbx_seq_one_letter_code
_entity_poly.pdbx_strand_id
1 'polypeptide(L)'
;MPNIPSEEIFSVPDPQRTEGVVRATKPLVLGGSIISGLEVEFRGGQAVRIDADQNAEILRGYCERDEGASRLGEVALVDGDGRIGKTGTTFFDTLLDENAASHIALGSAYGMCLDGDADRDKINVSRIHVDFMIGSHDVVVSGVAGSGARSEVLRDGKWSR
;
A
#
# COMPACT_ATOMS: atom_id res chain seq x y z
N MET A 1 -14.67 13.82 2.92
CA MET A 1 -14.41 12.50 3.52
C MET A 1 -14.61 11.49 2.40
N PRO A 2 -13.51 10.98 1.82
CA PRO A 2 -13.57 10.17 0.60
C PRO A 2 -14.15 8.77 0.86
N ASN A 3 -13.81 8.15 2.00
CA ASN A 3 -14.25 6.80 2.38
C ASN A 3 -15.19 6.82 3.60
N ILE A 4 -16.22 5.98 3.59
CA ILE A 4 -17.07 5.64 4.75
C ILE A 4 -17.35 4.14 4.69
N PRO A 5 -16.82 3.31 5.61
CA PRO A 5 -15.99 3.65 6.77
C PRO A 5 -14.56 4.08 6.38
N SER A 6 -13.81 4.66 7.33
CA SER A 6 -12.37 4.91 7.18
C SER A 6 -11.67 4.75 8.54
N GLU A 7 -10.60 3.96 8.60
CA GLU A 7 -9.75 3.70 9.79
C GLU A 7 -8.26 4.00 9.52
N GLU A 8 -7.94 4.50 8.34
CA GLU A 8 -6.58 4.72 7.84
C GLU A 8 -6.03 6.13 8.07
N ILE A 9 -4.70 6.21 8.10
CA ILE A 9 -3.94 7.43 7.88
C ILE A 9 -2.98 7.16 6.73
N PHE A 10 -3.04 7.98 5.67
CA PHE A 10 -2.29 7.74 4.45
C PHE A 10 -1.56 8.99 3.94
N SER A 11 -0.54 8.75 3.11
CA SER A 11 0.20 9.79 2.43
C SER A 11 0.80 9.27 1.12
N VAL A 12 1.47 10.16 0.39
CA VAL A 12 2.10 9.86 -0.91
C VAL A 12 3.59 9.55 -0.73
N PRO A 13 4.09 8.39 -1.17
CA PRO A 13 5.52 8.09 -1.17
C PRO A 13 6.25 8.80 -2.31
N ASP A 14 7.56 8.94 -2.17
CA ASP A 14 8.43 9.28 -3.31
C ASP A 14 8.51 8.07 -4.27
N PRO A 15 8.05 8.19 -5.53
CA PRO A 15 7.95 7.06 -6.45
C PRO A 15 9.31 6.49 -6.89
N GLN A 16 10.42 7.12 -6.52
CA GLN A 16 11.77 6.68 -6.87
C GLN A 16 12.47 5.94 -5.72
N ARG A 17 11.88 5.90 -4.52
CA ARG A 17 12.59 5.51 -3.28
C ARG A 17 12.01 4.30 -2.56
N THR A 18 11.52 3.33 -3.32
CA THR A 18 11.07 2.03 -2.79
C THR A 18 12.06 0.93 -3.12
N GLU A 19 12.45 0.16 -2.10
CA GLU A 19 13.42 -0.94 -2.17
C GLU A 19 12.95 -2.10 -1.27
N GLY A 20 13.19 -3.35 -1.70
CA GLY A 20 12.98 -4.54 -0.88
C GLY A 20 11.83 -5.44 -1.36
N VAL A 21 11.37 -6.34 -0.49
CA VAL A 21 10.31 -7.31 -0.81
C VAL A 21 9.17 -7.15 0.20
N VAL A 22 7.94 -7.18 -0.31
CA VAL A 22 6.73 -7.14 0.49
C VAL A 22 5.82 -8.30 0.12
N ARG A 23 5.13 -8.87 1.11
CA ARG A 23 4.10 -9.89 0.92
C ARG A 23 2.78 -9.33 1.39
N ALA A 24 1.73 -9.58 0.61
CA ALA A 24 0.38 -9.21 1.01
C ALA A 24 -0.09 -10.11 2.16
N THR A 25 -0.83 -9.52 3.10
CA THR A 25 -1.41 -10.20 4.26
C THR A 25 -2.88 -10.55 4.05
N LYS A 26 -3.49 -10.03 2.98
CA LYS A 26 -4.85 -10.35 2.54
C LYS A 26 -4.87 -10.60 1.02
N PRO A 27 -5.83 -11.38 0.52
CA PRO A 27 -6.07 -11.49 -0.92
C PRO A 27 -6.39 -10.13 -1.54
N LEU A 28 -5.95 -9.92 -2.78
CA LEU A 28 -6.27 -8.75 -3.59
C LEU A 28 -7.41 -9.08 -4.54
N VAL A 29 -8.46 -8.27 -4.56
CA VAL A 29 -9.52 -8.34 -5.56
C VAL A 29 -9.24 -7.34 -6.67
N LEU A 30 -8.99 -7.84 -7.89
CA LEU A 30 -8.62 -7.01 -9.03
C LEU A 30 -9.28 -7.52 -10.31
N GLY A 31 -10.01 -6.65 -11.00
CA GLY A 31 -10.66 -6.99 -12.28
C GLY A 31 -11.63 -8.17 -12.18
N GLY A 32 -12.30 -8.35 -11.03
CA GLY A 32 -13.21 -9.47 -10.78
C GLY A 32 -12.52 -10.80 -10.44
N SER A 33 -11.19 -10.81 -10.29
CA SER A 33 -10.41 -11.98 -9.90
C SER A 33 -9.80 -11.81 -8.52
N ILE A 34 -9.50 -12.92 -7.86
CA ILE A 34 -8.84 -12.93 -6.55
C ILE A 34 -7.38 -13.36 -6.75
N ILE A 35 -6.46 -12.52 -6.30
CA ILE A 35 -5.02 -12.80 -6.25
C ILE A 35 -4.67 -13.17 -4.81
N SER A 36 -4.01 -14.31 -4.60
CA SER A 36 -3.64 -14.80 -3.26
C SER A 36 -2.15 -15.12 -3.19
N GLY A 37 -1.55 -14.90 -2.02
CA GLY A 37 -0.11 -15.11 -1.80
C GLY A 37 0.78 -14.10 -2.53
N LEU A 38 0.28 -12.88 -2.77
CA LEU A 38 1.01 -11.84 -3.51
C LEU A 38 2.34 -11.49 -2.83
N GLU A 39 3.43 -11.49 -3.60
CA GLU A 39 4.75 -11.01 -3.25
C GLU A 39 5.25 -10.03 -4.33
N VAL A 40 5.77 -8.88 -3.91
CA VAL A 40 6.30 -7.86 -4.81
C VAL A 40 7.71 -7.46 -4.37
N GLU A 41 8.65 -7.45 -5.30
CA GLU A 41 10.00 -6.94 -5.12
C GLU A 41 10.15 -5.58 -5.79
N PHE A 42 10.64 -4.60 -5.04
CA PHE A 42 10.92 -3.25 -5.49
C PHE A 42 12.42 -2.98 -5.59
N ARG A 43 12.82 -2.32 -6.68
CA ARG A 43 14.17 -1.74 -6.86
C ARG A 43 14.07 -0.41 -7.59
N GLY A 44 14.75 0.63 -7.10
CA GLY A 44 14.72 1.98 -7.69
C GLY A 44 13.31 2.55 -7.83
N GLY A 45 12.43 2.25 -6.86
CA GLY A 45 11.03 2.66 -6.86
C GLY A 45 10.10 1.87 -7.79
N GLN A 46 10.59 0.84 -8.50
CA GLN A 46 9.80 0.04 -9.43
C GLN A 46 9.59 -1.38 -8.91
N ALA A 47 8.39 -1.91 -9.09
CA ALA A 47 8.08 -3.32 -8.92
C ALA A 47 8.77 -4.14 -10.03
N VAL A 48 9.92 -4.74 -9.71
CA VAL A 48 10.74 -5.51 -10.65
C VAL A 48 10.35 -6.99 -10.70
N ARG A 49 9.66 -7.48 -9.67
CA ARG A 49 9.08 -8.83 -9.64
C ARG A 49 7.73 -8.78 -8.93
N ILE A 50 6.72 -9.39 -9.54
CA ILE A 50 5.39 -9.59 -8.98
C ILE A 50 5.14 -11.09 -9.07
N ASP A 51 4.87 -11.75 -7.95
CA ASP A 51 4.58 -13.18 -7.88
C ASP A 51 3.38 -13.44 -6.98
N ALA A 52 2.70 -14.56 -7.15
CA ALA A 52 1.56 -14.94 -6.32
C ALA A 52 1.29 -16.45 -6.44
N ASP A 53 0.66 -17.02 -5.43
CA ASP A 53 0.20 -18.42 -5.48
C ASP A 53 -0.87 -18.61 -6.58
N GLN A 54 -1.68 -17.57 -6.82
CA GLN A 54 -2.75 -17.58 -7.82
C GLN A 54 -2.86 -16.22 -8.51
N ASN A 55 -3.04 -16.24 -9.84
CA ASN A 55 -3.44 -15.10 -10.67
C ASN A 55 -2.45 -13.89 -10.68
N ALA A 56 -1.15 -14.13 -10.46
CA ALA A 56 -0.12 -13.08 -10.45
C ALA A 56 -0.08 -12.26 -11.76
N GLU A 57 -0.39 -12.90 -12.89
CA GLU A 57 -0.41 -12.31 -14.23
C GLU A 57 -1.41 -11.15 -14.35
N ILE A 58 -2.47 -11.13 -13.54
CA ILE A 58 -3.47 -10.06 -13.57
C ILE A 58 -2.83 -8.74 -13.10
N LEU A 59 -2.13 -8.76 -11.96
CA LEU A 59 -1.46 -7.56 -11.46
C LEU A 59 -0.28 -7.16 -12.37
N ARG A 60 0.46 -8.14 -12.92
CA ARG A 60 1.51 -7.85 -13.92
C ARG A 60 0.95 -7.09 -15.12
N GLY A 61 -0.18 -7.55 -15.69
CA GLY A 61 -0.83 -6.86 -16.81
C GLY A 61 -1.36 -5.47 -16.46
N TYR A 62 -1.77 -5.22 -15.20
CA TYR A 62 -2.08 -3.86 -14.74
C TYR A 62 -0.83 -2.98 -14.67
N CYS A 63 0.30 -3.51 -14.20
CA CYS A 63 1.57 -2.79 -14.08
C CYS A 63 2.24 -2.47 -15.44
N GLU A 64 1.76 -3.06 -16.53
CA GLU A 64 2.22 -2.77 -17.90
C GLU A 64 1.47 -1.61 -18.59
N ARG A 65 0.42 -1.06 -17.95
CA ARG A 65 -0.47 -0.08 -18.61
C ARG A 65 0.15 1.28 -18.88
N ASP A 66 1.11 1.69 -18.06
CA ASP A 66 1.86 2.94 -18.17
C ASP A 66 3.11 2.92 -17.28
N GLU A 67 3.98 3.91 -17.42
CA GLU A 67 5.26 3.99 -16.71
C GLU A 67 5.12 4.10 -15.18
N GLY A 68 4.01 4.66 -14.70
CA GLY A 68 3.74 4.82 -13.27
C GLY A 68 3.09 3.59 -12.63
N ALA A 69 2.54 2.67 -13.42
CA ALA A 69 1.75 1.55 -12.94
C ALA A 69 2.55 0.55 -12.07
N SER A 70 3.88 0.50 -12.24
CA SER A 70 4.79 -0.34 -11.43
C SER A 70 5.43 0.40 -10.24
N ARG A 71 5.00 1.64 -9.94
CA ARG A 71 5.53 2.46 -8.83
C ARG A 71 4.46 2.68 -7.78
N LEU A 72 4.88 3.00 -6.56
CA LEU A 72 3.94 3.28 -5.47
C LEU A 72 3.32 4.67 -5.60
N GLY A 73 2.02 4.75 -5.36
CA GLY A 73 1.26 6.00 -5.26
C GLY A 73 0.78 6.32 -3.85
N GLU A 74 0.73 5.32 -2.97
CA GLU A 74 0.21 5.46 -1.61
C GLU A 74 0.94 4.57 -0.62
N VAL A 75 1.04 5.08 0.60
CA VAL A 75 1.30 4.30 1.81
C VAL A 75 0.26 4.68 2.86
N ALA A 76 -0.42 3.67 3.39
CA ALA A 76 -1.45 3.84 4.40
C ALA A 76 -1.17 2.96 5.61
N LEU A 77 -1.37 3.55 6.78
CA LEU A 77 -1.18 2.90 8.06
C LEU A 77 -2.54 2.75 8.75
N VAL A 78 -2.85 1.51 9.07
CA VAL A 78 -4.01 1.08 9.86
C VAL A 78 -3.48 0.20 10.99
N ASP A 79 -3.88 0.50 12.23
CA ASP A 79 -3.55 -0.31 13.39
C ASP A 79 -4.52 -1.49 13.55
N GLY A 80 -4.19 -2.43 14.44
CA GLY A 80 -5.04 -3.57 14.76
C GLY A 80 -6.18 -3.24 15.72
N ASP A 81 -6.32 -1.98 16.16
CA ASP A 81 -7.37 -1.56 17.07
C ASP A 81 -8.66 -1.10 16.35
N GLY A 82 -8.58 -0.94 15.03
CA GLY A 82 -9.71 -0.75 14.13
C GLY A 82 -10.83 -1.78 14.29
N ARG A 83 -12.08 -1.35 14.10
CA ARG A 83 -13.28 -2.17 14.23
C ARG A 83 -13.38 -3.20 13.11
N ILE A 84 -12.89 -2.87 11.91
CA ILE A 84 -12.99 -3.77 10.76
C ILE A 84 -11.95 -4.89 10.91
N GLY A 85 -10.70 -4.54 11.23
CA GLY A 85 -9.62 -5.51 11.47
C GLY A 85 -9.98 -6.54 12.55
N LYS A 86 -10.65 -6.11 13.63
CA LYS A 86 -11.10 -6.99 14.73
C LYS A 86 -12.10 -8.06 14.33
N THR A 87 -12.79 -7.92 13.20
CA THR A 87 -13.71 -8.95 12.72
C THR A 87 -12.99 -10.23 12.28
N GLY A 88 -11.72 -10.13 11.88
CA GLY A 88 -10.96 -11.25 11.30
C GLY A 88 -11.48 -11.71 9.94
N THR A 89 -12.45 -11.01 9.36
CA THR A 89 -13.07 -11.35 8.08
C THR A 89 -12.24 -10.79 6.93
N THR A 90 -12.02 -11.61 5.91
CA THR A 90 -11.60 -11.13 4.57
C THR A 90 -12.86 -10.82 3.79
N PHE A 91 -13.04 -9.56 3.41
CA PHE A 91 -14.28 -9.10 2.79
C PHE A 91 -14.31 -9.28 1.28
N PHE A 92 -13.14 -9.44 0.65
CA PHE A 92 -13.01 -9.44 -0.82
C PHE A 92 -13.58 -8.14 -1.42
N ASP A 93 -13.41 -7.05 -0.69
CA ASP A 93 -13.85 -5.71 -1.04
C ASP A 93 -12.75 -4.74 -0.61
N THR A 94 -12.23 -3.97 -1.57
CA THR A 94 -11.08 -3.09 -1.33
C THR A 94 -11.34 -2.11 -0.20
N LEU A 95 -12.50 -1.45 -0.19
CA LEU A 95 -12.84 -0.43 0.82
C LEU A 95 -12.83 -1.01 2.24
N LEU A 96 -13.35 -2.22 2.43
CA LEU A 96 -13.36 -2.86 3.74
C LEU A 96 -12.00 -3.43 4.12
N ASP A 97 -11.31 -4.08 3.17
CA ASP A 97 -10.04 -4.73 3.48
C ASP A 97 -8.87 -3.73 3.64
N GLU A 98 -8.85 -2.60 2.93
CA GLU A 98 -7.87 -1.50 3.11
C GLU A 98 -8.01 -0.87 4.50
N ASN A 99 -9.25 -0.72 5.00
CA ASN A 99 -9.51 -0.20 6.33
C ASN A 99 -9.39 -1.26 7.44
N ALA A 100 -8.97 -2.48 7.10
CA ALA A 100 -8.71 -3.55 8.06
C ALA A 100 -7.22 -3.79 8.34
N ALA A 101 -6.32 -3.31 7.48
CA ALA A 101 -4.88 -3.51 7.60
C ALA A 101 -4.11 -2.47 6.76
N SER A 102 -2.93 -2.06 7.26
CA SER A 102 -2.04 -1.16 6.50
C SER A 102 -1.82 -1.65 5.07
N HIS A 103 -1.83 -0.74 4.09
CA HIS A 103 -1.72 -1.06 2.67
C HIS A 103 -0.77 -0.12 1.94
N ILE A 104 -0.43 -0.52 0.72
CA ILE A 104 0.28 0.30 -0.25
C ILE A 104 -0.44 0.19 -1.59
N ALA A 105 -0.38 1.25 -2.40
CA ALA A 105 -1.00 1.27 -3.72
C ALA A 105 0.07 1.31 -4.82
N LEU A 106 -0.10 0.45 -5.84
CA LEU A 106 0.60 0.60 -7.12
C LEU A 106 -0.19 1.58 -8.01
N GLY A 107 0.52 2.48 -8.68
CA GLY A 107 -0.05 3.46 -9.58
C GLY A 107 -0.19 4.86 -8.97
N SER A 108 -1.23 5.58 -9.38
CA SER A 108 -1.34 7.03 -9.21
C SER A 108 -1.42 7.43 -7.75
N ALA A 109 -0.72 8.50 -7.39
CA ALA A 109 -0.81 9.12 -6.08
C ALA A 109 -2.01 10.09 -5.98
N TYR A 110 -2.44 10.37 -4.74
CA TYR A 110 -3.44 11.39 -4.45
C TYR A 110 -2.80 12.73 -4.11
N GLY A 111 -2.88 13.70 -5.04
CA GLY A 111 -2.31 15.04 -4.85
C GLY A 111 -2.87 15.83 -3.67
N MET A 112 -4.01 15.42 -3.09
CA MET A 112 -4.59 16.04 -1.89
C MET A 112 -3.75 15.84 -0.62
N CYS A 113 -2.80 14.91 -0.62
CA CYS A 113 -1.88 14.67 0.50
C CYS A 113 -0.69 15.64 0.50
N LEU A 114 -0.53 16.45 -0.55
CA LEU A 114 0.57 17.41 -0.66
C LEU A 114 0.26 18.72 0.06
N ASP A 115 1.29 19.30 0.68
CA ASP A 115 1.24 20.67 1.20
C ASP A 115 1.53 21.67 0.07
N GLY A 116 0.48 22.04 -0.65
CA GLY A 116 0.56 22.93 -1.82
C GLY A 116 1.08 22.24 -3.09
N ASP A 117 1.48 23.05 -4.08
CA ASP A 117 1.80 22.57 -5.43
C ASP A 117 3.29 22.23 -5.65
N ALA A 118 4.18 22.51 -4.69
CA ALA A 118 5.64 22.42 -4.89
C ALA A 118 6.14 21.03 -5.27
N ASP A 119 5.46 19.98 -4.80
CA ASP A 119 5.81 18.58 -5.04
C ASP A 119 4.84 17.88 -6.01
N ARG A 120 3.94 18.63 -6.65
CA ARG A 120 2.89 18.07 -7.52
C ARG A 120 3.45 17.31 -8.72
N ASP A 121 4.58 17.75 -9.25
CA ASP A 121 5.25 17.09 -10.38
C ASP A 121 6.15 15.91 -9.93
N LYS A 122 6.26 15.66 -8.63
CA LYS A 122 7.13 14.60 -8.06
C LYS A 122 6.37 13.35 -7.64
N ILE A 123 5.04 13.41 -7.56
CA ILE A 123 4.22 12.25 -7.19
C ILE A 123 4.05 11.30 -8.37
N ASN A 124 3.70 10.05 -8.08
CA ASN A 124 3.44 9.08 -9.14
C ASN A 124 2.15 9.42 -9.91
N VAL A 125 2.20 9.33 -11.24
CA VAL A 125 1.03 9.51 -12.11
C VAL A 125 0.84 8.24 -12.92
N SER A 126 -0.37 7.67 -12.87
CA SER A 126 -0.71 6.43 -13.56
C SER A 126 -2.20 6.39 -13.89
N ARG A 127 -2.58 5.47 -14.78
CA ARG A 127 -3.99 5.16 -15.08
C ARG A 127 -4.59 4.13 -14.12
N ILE A 128 -3.78 3.55 -13.23
CA ILE A 128 -4.25 2.63 -12.20
C ILE A 128 -4.02 3.22 -10.80
N HIS A 129 -4.77 2.72 -9.84
CA HIS A 129 -4.51 2.85 -8.41
C HIS A 129 -5.00 1.52 -7.81
N VAL A 130 -4.08 0.72 -7.30
CA VAL A 130 -4.35 -0.66 -6.87
C VAL A 130 -3.77 -0.90 -5.49
N ASP A 131 -4.64 -0.86 -4.49
CA ASP A 131 -4.33 -1.13 -3.10
C ASP A 131 -4.16 -2.62 -2.84
N PHE A 132 -3.12 -2.98 -2.10
CA PHE A 132 -3.00 -4.30 -1.49
C PHE A 132 -2.46 -4.22 -0.08
N MET A 133 -3.06 -5.03 0.79
CA MET A 133 -2.83 -4.96 2.23
C MET A 133 -1.59 -5.74 2.61
N ILE A 134 -0.75 -5.11 3.44
CA ILE A 134 0.54 -5.63 3.90
C ILE A 134 0.65 -5.66 5.42
N GLY A 135 -0.30 -5.06 6.13
CA GLY A 135 -0.32 -4.97 7.59
C GLY A 135 -0.67 -6.29 8.27
N SER A 136 -0.01 -6.57 9.39
CA SER A 136 -0.35 -7.64 10.34
C SER A 136 0.24 -7.33 11.71
N HIS A 137 -0.02 -8.18 12.70
CA HIS A 137 0.60 -8.06 14.03
C HIS A 137 2.12 -8.30 14.01
N ASP A 138 2.63 -8.99 12.98
CA ASP A 138 4.07 -9.24 12.83
C ASP A 138 4.80 -8.07 12.14
N VAL A 139 4.06 -7.07 11.65
CA VAL A 139 4.64 -5.92 10.95
C VAL A 139 5.10 -4.86 11.95
N VAL A 140 6.35 -4.43 11.76
CA VAL A 140 6.95 -3.30 12.47
C VAL A 140 7.22 -2.19 11.47
N VAL A 141 6.76 -0.97 11.78
CA VAL A 141 6.98 0.23 10.97
C VAL A 141 7.89 1.17 11.74
N SER A 142 8.94 1.66 11.08
CA SER A 142 9.84 2.68 11.63
C SER A 142 9.89 3.89 10.71
N GLY A 143 9.77 5.09 11.29
CA GLY A 143 10.06 6.34 10.61
C GLY A 143 11.57 6.56 10.54
N VAL A 144 12.03 7.16 9.44
CA VAL A 144 13.44 7.52 9.24
C VAL A 144 13.53 9.01 8.96
N ALA A 145 14.11 9.77 9.89
CA ALA A 145 14.32 11.20 9.73
C ALA A 145 15.41 11.50 8.68
N GLY A 146 15.47 12.74 8.18
CA GLY A 146 16.51 13.18 7.24
C GLY A 146 17.95 13.03 7.76
N SER A 147 18.13 12.97 9.09
CA SER A 147 19.41 12.67 9.75
C SER A 147 19.79 11.18 9.75
N GLY A 148 18.87 10.30 9.35
CA GLY A 148 18.99 8.85 9.47
C GLY A 148 18.52 8.28 10.82
N ALA A 149 18.12 9.13 11.77
CA ALA A 149 17.56 8.68 13.04
C ALA A 149 16.27 7.88 12.80
N ARG A 150 16.12 6.76 13.53
CA ARG A 150 14.96 5.86 13.43
C ARG A 150 14.08 6.01 14.66
N SER A 151 12.77 6.10 14.45
CA SER A 151 11.75 6.05 15.49
C SER A 151 10.73 4.98 15.15
N GLU A 152 10.27 4.25 16.16
CA GLU A 152 9.18 3.30 15.97
C GLU A 152 7.86 4.05 15.73
N VAL A 153 7.08 3.55 14.78
CA VAL A 153 5.76 4.11 14.43
C VAL A 153 4.67 3.10 14.76
N LEU A 154 4.83 1.85 14.31
CA LEU A 154 3.90 0.76 14.56
C LEU A 154 4.67 -0.48 15.01
N ARG A 155 4.17 -1.18 16.04
CA ARG A 155 4.65 -2.49 16.48
C ARG A 155 3.49 -3.30 17.05
N ASP A 156 3.47 -4.60 16.78
CA ASP A 156 2.43 -5.52 17.28
C ASP A 156 1.01 -5.05 16.92
N GLY A 157 0.87 -4.43 15.74
CA GLY A 157 -0.37 -3.81 15.28
C GLY A 157 -0.82 -2.59 16.09
N LYS A 158 0.07 -1.88 16.77
CA LYS A 158 -0.27 -0.70 17.59
C LYS A 158 0.65 0.46 17.33
N TRP A 159 0.12 1.67 17.44
CA TRP A 159 0.91 2.90 17.42
C TRP A 159 1.87 2.96 18.60
N SER A 160 3.12 3.33 18.33
CA SER A 160 4.11 3.62 19.36
C SER A 160 3.68 4.85 20.17
N ARG A 161 3.98 4.86 21.48
CA ARG A 161 3.62 5.93 22.42
C ARG A 161 4.85 6.69 22.88
#